data_AF-A0A643C3Z8-F1
#
_entry.id   AF-A0A643C3Z8-F1
#
_cell.length_a   1.000
_cell.length_b   1.000
_cell.length_c   1.000
_cell.angle_alpha   90.00
_cell.angle_beta   90.00
_cell.angle_gamma   90.00
#
_symmetry.space_group_name_H-M   'P 1'
#
loop_
_entity.id
_entity.type
_entity.pdbx_description
1 polymer ?
#
loop_
_entity_poly.entity_id
_entity_poly.type
_entity_poly.pdbx_seq_one_letter_code
_entity_poly.pdbx_strand_id
1 'polypeptide(L)'
;MALVTGAAPSQAVLWAKSPGVLAGRPFFDAIFAQVNCQVSWFLPEGSKLVPVAKVAEVRGPAHCLLLGERVALNMLARCSGVASAAAVAVETARGTGWAGHVAGTRKTTPGFRLVEKYGLLVGGAASHRYDLGGLVMVKDNHVMAAGGVEKFCGPHIDVISLGMLTQAAPALDFSLKLFAEGATPVPYARRS
;
A
#
# COMPACT_ATOMS: atom_id res chain seq x y z
N MET A 1 10.37 15.92 21.02
CA MET A 1 10.96 14.79 20.29
C MET A 1 12.48 14.89 20.18
N ALA A 2 13.07 16.03 19.77
CA ALA A 2 14.54 16.18 19.69
C ALA A 2 15.30 16.05 21.03
N LEU A 3 14.70 16.46 22.14
CA LEU A 3 15.32 16.41 23.49
C LEU A 3 15.49 15.00 24.07
N VAL A 4 14.81 13.98 23.54
CA VAL A 4 14.79 12.63 24.14
C VAL A 4 15.75 11.66 23.43
N THR A 5 16.08 11.91 22.16
CA THR A 5 16.82 10.95 21.32
C THR A 5 18.16 11.45 20.78
N GLY A 6 18.51 12.71 21.02
CA GLY A 6 19.78 13.30 20.58
C GLY A 6 19.93 13.37 19.05
N ALA A 7 21.11 13.81 18.61
CA ALA A 7 21.48 13.91 17.19
C ALA A 7 22.33 12.72 16.71
N ALA A 8 22.49 11.68 17.54
CA ALA A 8 23.32 10.54 17.20
C ALA A 8 22.83 9.87 15.91
N PRO A 9 23.74 9.46 15.01
CA PRO A 9 23.40 8.64 13.86
C PRO A 9 22.62 7.42 14.33
N SER A 10 21.47 7.20 13.72
CA SER A 10 20.60 6.08 14.07
C SER A 10 20.11 5.41 12.81
N GLN A 11 19.80 4.13 12.97
CA GLN A 11 19.25 3.29 11.91
C GLN A 11 17.87 2.84 12.35
N ALA A 12 16.90 2.88 11.45
CA ALA A 12 15.58 2.35 11.69
C ALA A 12 15.24 1.27 10.65
N VAL A 13 14.62 0.18 11.09
CA VAL A 13 14.23 -0.92 10.21
C VAL A 13 12.73 -0.96 10.07
N LEU A 14 12.26 -0.97 8.82
CA LEU A 14 10.86 -1.11 8.45
C LEU A 14 10.50 -2.59 8.34
N TRP A 15 9.51 -3.00 9.13
CA TRP A 15 8.97 -4.36 9.16
C TRP A 15 7.54 -4.39 8.65
N ALA A 16 7.23 -5.32 7.76
CA ALA A 16 5.85 -5.68 7.41
C ALA A 16 5.36 -6.80 8.34
N LYS A 17 4.22 -6.56 9.00
CA LYS A 17 3.59 -7.48 9.95
C LYS A 17 2.29 -8.09 9.43
N SER A 18 1.76 -7.55 8.33
CA SER A 18 0.59 -8.07 7.61
C SER A 18 0.96 -8.58 6.22
N PRO A 19 0.31 -9.65 5.73
CA PRO A 19 0.49 -10.09 4.36
C PRO A 19 -0.13 -9.08 3.40
N GLY A 20 0.35 -9.06 2.16
CA GLY A 20 -0.22 -8.22 1.11
C GLY A 20 0.80 -7.83 0.06
N VAL A 21 0.65 -6.65 -0.52
CA VAL A 21 1.50 -6.10 -1.57
C VAL A 21 2.14 -4.81 -1.06
N LEU A 22 3.46 -4.70 -1.19
CA LEU A 22 4.19 -3.48 -0.91
C LEU A 22 3.86 -2.42 -1.96
N ALA A 23 3.30 -1.30 -1.53
CA ALA A 23 3.05 -0.14 -2.37
C ALA A 23 3.28 1.16 -1.60
N GLY A 24 3.91 2.14 -2.25
CA GLY A 24 4.03 3.51 -1.76
C GLY A 24 5.46 3.94 -1.43
N ARG A 25 6.46 3.24 -1.99
CA ARG A 25 7.88 3.57 -1.80
C ARG A 25 8.20 5.03 -2.15
N PRO A 26 7.74 5.61 -3.27
CA PRO A 26 8.06 7.00 -3.62
C PRO A 26 7.61 8.01 -2.57
N PHE A 27 6.47 7.75 -1.92
CA PHE A 27 5.95 8.66 -0.91
C PHE A 27 6.69 8.52 0.42
N PHE A 28 7.03 7.28 0.80
CA PHE A 28 7.84 7.00 1.97
C PHE A 28 9.24 7.64 1.83
N ASP A 29 9.85 7.51 0.65
CA ASP A 29 11.13 8.13 0.31
C ASP A 29 11.04 9.66 0.37
N ALA A 30 9.98 10.25 -0.21
CA ALA A 30 9.77 11.69 -0.18
C ALA A 30 9.65 12.24 1.27
N ILE A 31 8.93 11.56 2.15
CA ILE A 31 8.78 11.98 3.56
C ILE A 31 10.14 11.97 4.26
N PHE A 32 10.92 10.90 4.11
CA PHE A 32 12.23 10.82 4.75
C PHE A 32 13.27 11.77 4.13
N ALA A 33 13.19 12.04 2.84
CA ALA A 33 14.00 13.07 2.20
C ALA A 33 13.73 14.47 2.79
N GLN A 34 12.47 14.82 3.08
CA GLN A 34 12.13 16.11 3.71
C GLN A 34 12.70 16.30 5.12
N VAL A 35 12.98 15.20 5.83
CA VAL A 35 13.59 15.24 7.17
C VAL A 35 15.08 14.85 7.15
N ASN A 36 15.74 14.89 5.99
CA ASN A 36 17.17 14.57 5.81
C ASN A 36 17.55 13.15 6.25
N CYS A 37 16.69 12.18 5.95
CA CYS A 37 16.94 10.75 6.15
C CYS A 37 17.02 10.02 4.79
N GLN A 38 17.76 8.92 4.75
CA GLN A 38 17.98 8.10 3.56
C GLN A 38 17.30 6.75 3.72
N VAL A 39 16.62 6.26 2.69
CA VAL A 39 15.91 4.98 2.69
C VAL A 39 16.60 3.98 1.76
N SER A 40 16.83 2.78 2.26
CA SER A 40 17.36 1.63 1.52
C SER A 40 16.33 0.51 1.53
N TRP A 41 15.82 0.15 0.35
CA TRP A 41 14.78 -0.89 0.20
C TRP A 41 15.41 -2.27 -0.02
N PHE A 42 14.87 -3.29 0.66
CA PHE A 42 15.23 -4.69 0.43
C PHE A 42 14.27 -5.39 -0.54
N LEU A 43 13.06 -4.85 -0.70
CA LEU A 43 12.02 -5.39 -1.58
C LEU A 43 11.62 -4.36 -2.65
N PRO A 44 11.44 -4.78 -3.91
CA PRO A 44 10.95 -3.89 -4.96
C PRO A 44 9.48 -3.48 -4.74
N GLU A 45 9.03 -2.42 -5.41
CA GLU A 45 7.62 -2.01 -5.37
C GLU A 45 6.75 -3.10 -6.00
N GLY A 46 5.57 -3.35 -5.44
CA GLY A 46 4.67 -4.42 -5.89
C GLY A 46 5.03 -5.82 -5.37
N SER A 47 6.06 -5.95 -4.51
CA SER A 47 6.42 -7.23 -3.90
C SER A 47 5.33 -7.79 -3.01
N LYS A 48 5.12 -9.11 -3.07
CA LYS A 48 4.29 -9.82 -2.10
C LYS A 48 5.00 -9.84 -0.73
N LEU A 49 4.30 -9.44 0.31
CA LEU A 49 4.78 -9.40 1.69
C LEU A 49 4.36 -10.68 2.41
N VAL A 50 5.35 -11.40 2.94
CA VAL A 50 5.18 -12.58 3.81
C VAL A 50 5.65 -12.21 5.22
N PRO A 51 4.74 -11.99 6.18
CA PRO A 51 5.12 -11.53 7.52
C PRO A 51 5.89 -12.58 8.34
N VAL A 52 6.80 -12.20 9.23
CA VAL A 52 7.31 -10.83 9.45
C VAL A 52 8.49 -10.58 8.50
N ALA A 53 8.40 -9.57 7.64
CA ALA A 53 9.43 -9.30 6.63
C ALA A 53 10.18 -7.99 6.91
N LYS A 54 11.51 -8.01 6.74
CA LYS A 54 12.35 -6.81 6.71
C LYS A 54 12.21 -6.16 5.32
N VAL A 55 11.63 -4.97 5.24
CA VAL A 55 11.23 -4.34 3.98
C VAL A 55 12.20 -3.26 3.54
N ALA A 56 12.61 -2.41 4.49
CA ALA A 56 13.51 -1.31 4.24
C ALA A 56 14.30 -0.94 5.49
N GLU A 57 15.29 -0.08 5.30
CA GLU A 57 16.10 0.54 6.33
C GLU A 57 16.14 2.04 6.09
N VAL A 58 16.07 2.82 7.16
CA VAL A 58 16.13 4.28 7.12
C VAL A 58 17.29 4.74 8.00
N ARG A 59 18.15 5.61 7.48
CA ARG A 59 19.30 6.15 8.20
C ARG A 59 19.20 7.66 8.31
N GLY A 60 19.55 8.19 9.48
CA GLY A 60 19.56 9.62 9.76
C GLY A 60 19.61 9.91 11.25
N PRO A 61 19.55 11.20 11.64
CA PRO A 61 19.46 11.58 13.05
C PRO A 61 18.21 10.99 13.70
N ALA A 62 18.32 10.48 14.94
CA ALA A 62 17.22 9.82 15.64
C ALA A 62 15.94 10.67 15.69
N HIS A 63 16.07 11.97 15.93
CA HIS A 63 14.94 12.90 15.97
C HIS A 63 14.25 13.08 14.60
N CYS A 64 15.00 13.03 13.50
CA CYS A 64 14.45 13.09 12.14
C CYS A 64 13.71 11.80 11.78
N LEU A 65 14.27 10.64 12.16
CA LEU A 65 13.63 9.35 11.98
C LEU A 65 12.26 9.32 12.68
N LEU A 66 12.21 9.74 13.94
CA LEU A 66 10.98 9.80 14.73
C LEU A 66 9.98 10.85 14.22
N LEU A 67 10.46 11.97 13.67
CA LEU A 67 9.62 13.01 13.08
C LEU A 67 8.87 12.49 11.84
N GLY A 68 9.57 11.77 10.96
CA GLY A 68 9.00 11.21 9.73
C GLY A 68 8.19 9.93 9.95
N GLU A 69 8.45 9.19 11.03
CA GLU A 69 7.93 7.84 11.28
C GLU A 69 6.42 7.72 11.04
N ARG A 70 5.61 8.46 11.78
CA ARG A 70 4.15 8.23 11.79
C ARG A 70 3.52 8.57 10.44
N VAL A 71 3.98 9.64 9.81
CA VAL A 71 3.47 10.07 8.50
C VAL A 71 3.85 9.05 7.42
N ALA A 72 5.11 8.59 7.43
CA ALA A 72 5.61 7.60 6.48
C ALA A 72 4.90 6.25 6.63
N LEU A 73 4.74 5.76 7.87
CA LEU A 73 4.03 4.52 8.16
C LEU A 73 2.56 4.60 7.76
N ASN A 74 1.85 5.68 8.10
CA ASN A 74 0.44 5.84 7.75
C ASN A 74 0.25 5.86 6.22
N MET A 75 1.14 6.54 5.50
CA MET A 75 1.06 6.64 4.05
C MET A 75 1.36 5.32 3.35
N LEU A 76 2.43 4.62 3.78
CA LEU A 76 2.79 3.31 3.23
C LEU A 76 1.74 2.24 3.57
N ALA A 77 1.27 2.18 4.82
CA ALA A 77 0.23 1.27 5.27
C ALA A 77 -1.04 1.41 4.43
N ARG A 78 -1.44 2.65 4.16
CA ARG A 78 -2.63 2.94 3.37
C ARG A 78 -2.47 2.56 1.91
N CYS A 79 -1.35 2.95 1.30
CA CYS A 79 -1.05 2.65 -0.10
C CYS A 79 -0.95 1.13 -0.35
N SER A 80 -0.22 0.42 0.53
CA SER A 80 -0.06 -1.03 0.47
C SER A 80 -1.39 -1.75 0.72
N GLY A 81 -2.25 -1.20 1.59
CA GLY A 81 -3.61 -1.68 1.81
C GLY A 81 -4.46 -1.69 0.55
N VAL A 82 -4.47 -0.56 -0.15
CA VAL A 82 -5.15 -0.40 -1.45
C VAL A 82 -4.58 -1.35 -2.50
N ALA A 83 -3.25 -1.44 -2.62
CA ALA A 83 -2.60 -2.35 -3.57
C ALA A 83 -2.92 -3.81 -3.29
N SER A 84 -2.99 -4.21 -2.02
CA SER A 84 -3.33 -5.57 -1.61
C SER A 84 -4.77 -5.93 -1.98
N ALA A 85 -5.72 -5.03 -1.69
CA ALA A 85 -7.13 -5.23 -2.07
C ALA A 85 -7.29 -5.30 -3.59
N ALA A 86 -6.59 -4.43 -4.33
CA ALA A 86 -6.59 -4.43 -5.79
C ALA A 86 -6.04 -5.74 -6.36
N ALA A 87 -4.90 -6.22 -5.84
CA ALA A 87 -4.28 -7.46 -6.28
C ALA A 87 -5.19 -8.67 -6.07
N VAL A 88 -5.90 -8.75 -4.94
CA VAL A 88 -6.90 -9.81 -4.68
C VAL A 88 -8.02 -9.74 -5.72
N ALA A 89 -8.60 -8.57 -5.95
CA ALA A 89 -9.69 -8.43 -6.92
C ALA A 89 -9.26 -8.78 -8.35
N VAL A 90 -8.06 -8.36 -8.76
CA VAL A 90 -7.48 -8.69 -10.07
C VAL A 90 -7.24 -10.19 -10.19
N GLU A 91 -6.70 -10.83 -9.16
CA GLU A 91 -6.45 -12.28 -9.16
C GLU A 91 -7.76 -13.08 -9.24
N THR A 92 -8.77 -12.70 -8.45
CA THR A 92 -10.10 -13.32 -8.51
C THR A 92 -10.71 -13.20 -9.90
N ALA A 93 -10.63 -12.01 -10.51
CA ALA A 93 -11.18 -11.78 -11.84
C ALA A 93 -10.44 -12.60 -12.91
N ARG A 94 -9.09 -12.64 -12.87
CA ARG A 94 -8.29 -13.47 -13.79
C ARG A 94 -8.54 -14.95 -13.62
N GLY A 95 -8.79 -15.42 -12.40
CA GLY A 95 -9.13 -16.81 -12.10
C GLY A 95 -10.40 -17.31 -12.79
N THR A 96 -11.28 -16.40 -13.24
CA THR A 96 -12.48 -16.74 -14.03
C THR A 96 -12.24 -16.79 -15.54
N GLY A 97 -11.02 -16.50 -16.02
CA GLY A 97 -10.70 -16.37 -17.45
C GLY A 97 -11.15 -15.04 -18.06
N TRP A 98 -11.57 -14.07 -17.24
CA TRP A 98 -12.02 -12.75 -17.71
C TRP A 98 -10.85 -11.87 -18.12
N ALA A 99 -10.97 -11.27 -19.32
CA ALA A 99 -9.92 -10.45 -19.94
C ALA A 99 -10.09 -8.94 -19.71
N GLY A 100 -11.13 -8.52 -18.98
CA GLY A 100 -11.39 -7.11 -18.70
C GLY A 100 -10.51 -6.53 -17.59
N HIS A 101 -10.83 -5.30 -17.18
CA HIS A 101 -10.05 -4.55 -16.20
C HIS A 101 -10.80 -4.32 -14.89
N VAL A 102 -10.18 -4.71 -13.77
CA VAL A 102 -10.60 -4.23 -12.45
C VAL A 102 -10.15 -2.78 -12.29
N ALA A 103 -11.05 -1.90 -11.85
CA ALA A 103 -10.77 -0.49 -11.72
C ALA A 103 -11.22 0.06 -10.35
N GLY A 104 -10.47 1.02 -9.80
CA GLY A 104 -10.94 1.77 -8.61
C GLY A 104 -11.94 2.87 -8.95
N THR A 105 -12.47 3.58 -7.96
CA THR A 105 -13.48 4.64 -8.19
C THR A 105 -12.97 6.04 -7.85
N ARG A 106 -13.85 7.05 -7.90
CA ARG A 106 -13.61 8.39 -7.31
C ARG A 106 -13.88 8.45 -5.79
N LYS A 107 -14.28 7.34 -5.16
CA LYS A 107 -14.51 7.21 -3.71
C LYS A 107 -13.18 7.09 -2.98
N THR A 108 -12.39 8.15 -3.08
CA THR A 108 -11.05 8.26 -2.49
C THR A 108 -11.09 9.17 -1.27
N THR A 109 -10.24 8.89 -0.29
CA THR A 109 -10.10 9.73 0.91
C THR A 109 -9.77 11.17 0.49
N PRO A 110 -10.50 12.20 0.97
CA PRO A 110 -10.23 13.60 0.65
C PRO A 110 -8.76 13.97 0.92
N GLY A 111 -8.11 14.63 -0.04
CA GLY A 111 -6.68 14.99 0.04
C GLY A 111 -5.69 13.83 -0.20
N PHE A 112 -6.16 12.57 -0.30
CA PHE A 112 -5.28 11.39 -0.37
C PHE A 112 -5.39 10.60 -1.69
N ARG A 113 -6.11 11.16 -2.68
CA ARG A 113 -6.40 10.51 -3.97
C ARG A 113 -5.15 10.01 -4.68
N LEU A 114 -4.06 10.77 -4.68
CA LEU A 114 -2.83 10.41 -5.39
C LEU A 114 -2.27 9.08 -4.88
N VAL A 115 -2.18 8.91 -3.56
CA VAL A 115 -1.62 7.71 -2.92
C VAL A 115 -2.52 6.50 -3.18
N GLU A 116 -3.84 6.65 -3.05
CA GLU A 116 -4.77 5.54 -3.30
C GLU A 116 -4.78 5.13 -4.77
N LYS A 117 -4.73 6.08 -5.71
CA LYS A 117 -4.65 5.76 -7.14
C LYS A 117 -3.33 5.10 -7.50
N TYR A 118 -2.23 5.52 -6.91
CA TYR A 118 -0.94 4.87 -7.08
C TYR A 118 -0.99 3.42 -6.55
N GLY A 119 -1.58 3.20 -5.37
CA GLY A 119 -1.77 1.86 -4.82
C GLY A 119 -2.56 0.93 -5.75
N LEU A 120 -3.62 1.42 -6.40
CA LEU A 120 -4.39 0.63 -7.38
C LEU A 120 -3.50 0.14 -8.52
N LEU A 121 -2.69 1.05 -9.09
CA LEU A 121 -1.81 0.74 -10.20
C LEU A 121 -0.76 -0.31 -9.81
N VAL A 122 -0.15 -0.16 -8.62
CA VAL A 122 0.81 -1.14 -8.10
C VAL A 122 0.14 -2.51 -7.86
N GLY A 123 -1.12 -2.52 -7.40
CA GLY A 123 -1.93 -3.74 -7.25
C GLY A 123 -2.43 -4.35 -8.56
N GLY A 124 -2.10 -3.77 -9.72
CA GLY A 124 -2.51 -4.26 -11.03
C GLY A 124 -3.94 -3.87 -11.45
N ALA A 125 -4.62 -3.04 -10.67
CA ALA A 125 -5.93 -2.49 -11.03
C ALA A 125 -5.77 -1.17 -11.79
N ALA A 126 -6.69 -0.92 -12.71
CA ALA A 126 -6.76 0.37 -13.37
C ALA A 126 -7.16 1.46 -12.36
N SER A 127 -6.55 2.64 -12.50
CA SER A 127 -7.00 3.84 -11.78
C SER A 127 -8.41 4.29 -12.19
N HIS A 128 -9.00 3.66 -13.23
CA HIS A 128 -10.26 4.02 -13.91
C HIS A 128 -10.12 5.23 -14.84
N ARG A 129 -10.83 5.22 -15.99
CA ARG A 129 -10.73 6.25 -17.03
C ARG A 129 -11.55 7.52 -16.76
N TYR A 130 -11.14 8.54 -17.53
CA TYR A 130 -11.57 9.93 -17.64
C TYR A 130 -12.75 10.14 -18.64
N ASP A 131 -13.15 9.14 -19.44
CA ASP A 131 -14.25 9.22 -20.44
C ASP A 131 -15.08 7.91 -20.60
N LEU A 132 -16.31 8.06 -21.12
CA LEU A 132 -17.47 7.14 -21.03
C LEU A 132 -17.87 6.45 -22.36
N GLY A 133 -17.04 6.54 -23.41
CA GLY A 133 -17.42 6.05 -24.73
C GLY A 133 -17.23 4.54 -24.91
N GLY A 134 -18.29 3.75 -24.71
CA GLY A 134 -18.42 2.39 -25.31
C GLY A 134 -18.13 1.17 -24.43
N LEU A 135 -17.98 1.29 -23.11
CA LEU A 135 -17.62 0.17 -22.22
C LEU A 135 -18.78 -0.23 -21.29
N VAL A 136 -19.05 -1.53 -21.16
CA VAL A 136 -20.00 -2.05 -20.15
C VAL A 136 -19.31 -2.07 -18.80
N MET A 137 -19.79 -1.21 -17.89
CA MET A 137 -19.21 -1.01 -16.55
C MET A 137 -20.13 -1.51 -15.45
N VAL A 138 -19.64 -2.48 -14.67
CA VAL A 138 -20.31 -2.94 -13.46
C VAL A 138 -19.80 -2.16 -12.26
N LYS A 139 -20.72 -1.48 -11.56
CA LYS A 139 -20.45 -0.73 -10.33
C LYS A 139 -20.63 -1.58 -9.07
N ASP A 140 -20.03 -1.13 -7.97
CA ASP A 140 -20.07 -1.70 -6.61
C ASP A 140 -21.45 -2.25 -6.20
N ASN A 141 -22.53 -1.53 -6.47
CA ASN A 141 -23.88 -1.92 -6.07
C ASN A 141 -24.35 -3.22 -6.74
N HIS A 142 -23.96 -3.45 -7.99
CA HIS A 142 -24.27 -4.68 -8.71
C HIS A 142 -23.48 -5.85 -8.13
N VAL A 143 -22.17 -5.64 -7.86
CA VAL A 143 -21.29 -6.63 -7.23
C VAL A 143 -21.82 -7.06 -5.86
N MET A 144 -22.23 -6.09 -5.03
CA MET A 144 -22.84 -6.35 -3.72
C MET A 144 -24.18 -7.08 -3.82
N ALA A 145 -25.02 -6.73 -4.80
CA ALA A 145 -26.31 -7.39 -5.01
C ALA A 145 -26.18 -8.85 -5.47
N ALA A 146 -25.13 -9.18 -6.23
CA ALA A 146 -24.90 -10.56 -6.65
C ALA A 146 -24.05 -11.37 -5.66
N GLY A 147 -23.30 -10.73 -4.77
CA GLY A 147 -22.49 -11.42 -3.75
C GLY A 147 -21.11 -11.87 -4.22
N GLY A 148 -20.48 -11.13 -5.15
CA GLY A 148 -19.11 -11.41 -5.61
C GLY A 148 -18.77 -10.80 -6.96
N VAL A 149 -17.47 -10.57 -7.22
CA VAL A 149 -16.97 -9.99 -8.49
C VAL A 149 -16.95 -11.01 -9.61
N GLU A 150 -16.75 -12.28 -9.28
CA GLU A 150 -16.70 -13.41 -10.20
C GLU A 150 -18.01 -13.59 -10.98
N LYS A 151 -19.16 -13.20 -10.40
CA LYS A 151 -20.47 -13.29 -11.05
C LYS A 151 -20.67 -12.31 -12.20
N PHE A 152 -19.83 -11.28 -12.28
CA PHE A 152 -19.84 -10.26 -13.33
C PHE A 152 -18.64 -10.38 -14.27
N CYS A 153 -17.84 -11.43 -14.13
CA CYS A 153 -16.76 -11.72 -15.04
C CYS A 153 -17.35 -12.45 -16.26
N GLY A 154 -17.57 -11.73 -17.36
CA GLY A 154 -18.18 -12.28 -18.57
C GLY A 154 -17.72 -11.58 -19.85
N PRO A 155 -17.94 -12.17 -21.03
CA PRO A 155 -17.39 -11.70 -22.31
C PRO A 155 -17.93 -10.32 -22.75
N HIS A 156 -19.01 -9.85 -22.15
CA HIS A 156 -19.64 -8.56 -22.47
C HIS A 156 -19.37 -7.47 -21.43
N ILE A 157 -18.50 -7.73 -20.45
CA ILE A 157 -18.19 -6.78 -19.38
C ILE A 157 -16.72 -6.39 -19.52
N ASP A 158 -16.46 -5.11 -19.75
CA ASP A 158 -15.10 -4.62 -20.00
C ASP A 158 -14.42 -4.15 -18.71
N VAL A 159 -15.21 -3.59 -17.79
CA VAL A 159 -14.69 -2.97 -16.55
C VAL A 159 -15.57 -3.30 -15.35
N ILE A 160 -14.93 -3.78 -14.29
CA ILE A 160 -15.54 -3.91 -12.96
C ILE A 160 -14.94 -2.84 -12.08
N SER A 161 -15.76 -1.86 -11.72
CA SER A 161 -15.37 -0.75 -10.85
C SER A 161 -15.73 -1.05 -9.41
N LEU A 162 -14.77 -0.93 -8.49
CA LEU A 162 -14.91 -1.29 -7.08
C LEU A 162 -14.49 -0.16 -6.14
N GLY A 163 -15.46 0.43 -5.43
CA GLY A 163 -15.25 1.47 -4.42
C GLY A 163 -14.51 1.00 -3.17
N MET A 164 -14.57 -0.30 -2.87
CA MET A 164 -13.86 -0.89 -1.74
C MET A 164 -12.34 -0.91 -1.90
N LEU A 165 -11.83 -0.73 -3.13
CA LEU A 165 -10.40 -0.74 -3.40
C LEU A 165 -9.69 0.57 -3.01
N THR A 166 -10.44 1.67 -2.81
CA THR A 166 -9.88 2.98 -2.43
C THR A 166 -10.17 3.26 -0.96
N GLN A 167 -10.98 4.25 -0.61
CA GLN A 167 -11.17 4.72 0.78
C GLN A 167 -11.57 3.63 1.80
N ALA A 168 -12.15 2.51 1.36
CA ALA A 168 -12.56 1.42 2.25
C ALA A 168 -11.54 0.24 2.35
N ALA A 169 -10.41 0.29 1.63
CA ALA A 169 -9.41 -0.78 1.72
C ALA A 169 -8.79 -0.85 3.14
N PRO A 170 -8.54 -2.04 3.70
CA PRO A 170 -7.85 -2.17 4.98
C PRO A 170 -6.38 -1.73 4.84
N ALA A 171 -5.82 -1.09 5.87
CA ALA A 171 -4.41 -0.72 5.88
C ALA A 171 -3.53 -1.91 6.28
N LEU A 172 -2.31 -1.99 5.73
CA LEU A 172 -1.32 -3.00 6.13
C LEU A 172 -0.58 -2.58 7.41
N ASP A 173 -0.29 -3.55 8.28
CA ASP A 173 0.46 -3.28 9.50
C ASP A 173 1.97 -3.23 9.22
N PHE A 174 2.54 -2.02 9.33
CA PHE A 174 3.98 -1.77 9.28
C PHE A 174 4.48 -1.22 10.63
N SER A 175 5.72 -1.53 10.96
CA SER A 175 6.42 -0.88 12.08
C SER A 175 7.81 -0.47 11.69
N LEU A 176 8.21 0.73 12.09
CA LEU A 176 9.57 1.23 11.99
C LEU A 176 10.20 1.18 13.38
N LYS A 177 11.37 0.57 13.53
CA LYS A 177 12.06 0.44 14.83
C LYS A 177 13.46 0.99 14.75
N LEU A 178 13.83 1.89 15.67
CA LEU A 178 15.19 2.39 15.80
C LEU A 178 16.11 1.37 16.47
N PHE A 179 17.36 1.37 16.01
CA PHE A 179 18.47 0.59 16.51
C PHE A 179 19.69 1.51 16.60
N ALA A 180 20.52 1.26 17.62
CA ALA A 180 21.85 1.86 17.68
C ALA A 180 22.69 1.36 16.51
N GLU A 181 23.61 2.20 16.03
CA GLU A 181 24.49 1.85 14.92
C GLU A 181 25.32 0.60 15.28
N GLY A 182 25.31 -0.42 14.39
CA GLY A 182 25.98 -1.70 14.61
C GLY A 182 25.17 -2.76 15.38
N ALA A 183 23.97 -2.44 15.89
CA ALA A 183 23.11 -3.43 16.52
C ALA A 183 22.39 -4.31 15.49
N THR A 184 22.33 -5.62 15.73
CA THR A 184 21.59 -6.55 14.86
C THR A 184 20.09 -6.33 15.01
N PRO A 185 19.34 -6.02 13.93
CA PRO A 185 17.90 -5.84 14.01
C PRO A 185 17.20 -7.17 14.29
N VAL A 186 16.59 -7.29 15.47
CA VAL A 186 15.78 -8.47 15.82
C VAL A 186 14.34 -8.32 15.32
N PRO A 187 13.77 -9.33 14.64
CA PRO A 187 12.38 -9.33 14.25
C PRO A 187 11.46 -9.19 15.46
N TYR A 188 10.28 -8.62 15.25
CA TYR A 188 9.23 -8.57 16.27
C TYR A 188 8.82 -10.01 16.67
N ALA A 189 9.13 -10.42 17.90
CA ALA A 189 8.49 -11.57 18.51
C ALA A 189 7.01 -11.22 18.73
N ARG A 190 6.08 -11.95 18.10
CA ARG A 190 4.65 -11.83 18.44
C ARG A 190 4.53 -12.11 19.94
N ARG A 191 4.16 -11.10 20.72
CA ARG A 191 3.55 -11.37 22.03
C ARG A 191 2.22 -12.03 21.71
N SER A 192 2.12 -13.31 22.04
CA SER A 192 0.89 -14.12 22.05
C SER A 192 -0.19 -13.44 22.89
#